data_AF-A0A533SFM0-F1
#
_entry.id   AF-A0A533SFM0-F1
#
_cell.length_a   1.000
_cell.length_b   1.000
_cell.length_c   1.000
_cell.angle_alpha   90.00
_cell.angle_beta   90.00
_cell.angle_gamma   90.00
#
_symmetry.space_group_name_H-M   'P 1'
#
loop_
_entity.id
_entity.type
_entity.pdbx_description
1 polymer ?
#
loop_
_entity_poly.entity_id
_entity_poly.type
_entity_poly.pdbx_seq_one_letter_code
_entity_poly.pdbx_strand_id
1 'polypeptide(L)'
;MEVYVVETPAGVFAIDKDGSVIEKALFGKKADEAAEKLQQVQSGTAIPELKEFVQSVGRQGFDTLVTETDALAKALKSVDTMPIRVEVGTAPVTQFREKLATDWKGRPKWLKLQKLDVKPIENVEEYQRFIRLVTLELARGAVTAATAKRDLYAVQAVRAIDDIDKTVNLFAGRIREWYGLHFPELDRLIEKNDTYARLVADLGLRSNFTEENLEKEGIPNERIRQIASSARKS
;
A
#
# COMPACT_ATOMS: atom_id res chain seq x y z
N MET A 1 -15.68 24.27 -31.13
CA MET A 1 -14.40 23.66 -31.54
C MET A 1 -13.91 22.74 -30.43
N GLU A 2 -13.47 21.53 -30.77
CA GLU A 2 -13.03 20.52 -29.79
C GLU A 2 -11.53 20.66 -29.47
N VAL A 3 -11.17 20.41 -28.22
CA VAL A 3 -9.78 20.35 -27.74
C VAL A 3 -9.56 19.08 -26.93
N TYR A 4 -8.40 18.45 -27.08
CA TYR A 4 -8.05 17.23 -26.36
C TYR A 4 -7.29 17.59 -25.09
N VAL A 5 -7.71 17.04 -23.95
CA VAL A 5 -7.07 17.24 -22.66
C VAL A 5 -6.25 16.02 -22.29
N VAL A 6 -4.95 16.21 -22.12
CA VAL A 6 -3.96 15.16 -21.86
C VAL A 6 -3.36 15.35 -20.48
N GLU A 7 -3.51 14.37 -19.62
CA GLU A 7 -2.74 14.27 -18.37
C GLU A 7 -1.42 13.54 -18.59
N THR A 8 -0.36 14.06 -17.96
CA THR A 8 0.98 13.48 -17.92
C THR A 8 1.59 13.69 -16.52
N PRO A 9 2.71 13.02 -16.18
CA PRO A 9 3.43 13.30 -14.94
C PRO A 9 3.87 14.76 -14.74
N ALA A 10 4.03 15.54 -15.82
CA ALA A 10 4.43 16.95 -15.72
C ALA A 10 3.25 17.92 -15.55
N GLY A 11 2.02 17.51 -15.86
CA GLY A 11 0.88 18.41 -15.90
C GLY A 11 -0.23 17.95 -16.83
N VAL A 12 -1.25 18.80 -16.90
CA VAL A 12 -2.40 18.68 -17.81
C VAL A 12 -2.23 19.65 -18.98
N PHE A 13 -2.48 19.18 -20.20
CA PHE A 13 -2.30 19.95 -21.44
C PHE A 13 -3.58 19.93 -22.25
N ALA A 14 -3.96 21.07 -22.82
CA ALA A 14 -4.99 21.18 -23.83
C ALA A 14 -4.30 21.25 -25.19
N ILE A 15 -4.61 20.32 -26.09
CA ILE A 15 -4.04 20.24 -27.43
C ILE A 15 -5.13 20.26 -28.51
N ASP A 16 -4.86 20.90 -29.64
CA ASP A 16 -5.74 20.86 -30.80
C ASP A 16 -5.59 19.55 -31.61
N LYS A 17 -6.31 19.47 -32.73
CA LYS A 17 -6.28 18.32 -33.65
C LYS A 17 -4.91 18.09 -34.30
N ASP A 18 -4.07 19.12 -34.38
CA ASP A 18 -2.72 19.06 -34.94
C ASP A 18 -1.65 18.74 -33.88
N GLY A 19 -2.07 18.63 -32.61
CA GLY A 19 -1.19 18.37 -31.47
C GLY A 19 -0.43 19.60 -30.98
N SER A 20 -0.90 20.81 -31.30
CA SER A 20 -0.37 22.06 -30.75
C SER A 20 -1.01 22.34 -29.39
N VAL A 21 -0.20 22.82 -28.44
CA VAL A 21 -0.59 23.14 -27.08
C VAL A 21 -1.30 24.50 -27.05
N ILE A 22 -2.56 24.47 -26.66
CA ILE A 22 -3.45 25.62 -26.49
C ILE A 22 -3.28 26.20 -25.08
N GLU A 23 -3.24 25.33 -24.07
CA GLU A 23 -3.07 25.70 -22.67
C GLU A 23 -2.38 24.58 -21.88
N LYS A 24 -1.75 24.91 -20.75
CA LYS A 24 -1.10 23.95 -19.86
C LYS A 24 -1.26 24.31 -18.38
N ALA A 25 -1.47 23.29 -17.56
CA ALA A 25 -1.39 23.36 -16.11
C ALA A 25 -0.26 22.44 -15.64
N LEU A 26 0.92 23.01 -15.37
CA LEU A 26 2.09 22.25 -14.92
C LEU A 26 2.03 21.98 -13.43
N PHE A 27 2.39 20.76 -13.01
CA PHE A 27 2.29 20.38 -11.60
C PHE A 27 3.43 20.91 -10.74
N GLY A 28 4.56 21.24 -11.35
CA GLY A 28 5.75 21.75 -10.67
C GLY A 28 7.01 20.98 -11.06
N LYS A 29 8.11 21.23 -10.34
CA LYS A 29 9.42 20.59 -10.58
C LYS A 29 9.72 19.46 -9.61
N LYS A 30 9.03 19.40 -8.48
CA LYS A 30 9.23 18.37 -7.47
C LYS A 30 8.29 17.19 -7.74
N ALA A 31 8.83 15.98 -7.61
CA ALA A 31 8.13 14.77 -8.00
C ALA A 31 7.01 14.36 -7.03
N ASP A 32 7.17 14.66 -5.74
CA ASP A 32 6.17 14.44 -4.69
C ASP A 32 4.93 15.31 -4.89
N GLU A 33 5.10 16.62 -5.06
CA GLU A 33 4.02 17.56 -5.34
C GLU A 33 3.31 17.21 -6.65
N ALA A 34 4.06 16.80 -7.67
CA ALA A 34 3.49 16.39 -8.96
C ALA A 34 2.73 15.06 -8.89
N ALA A 35 3.23 14.08 -8.12
CA ALA A 35 2.54 12.83 -7.87
C ALA A 35 1.22 13.06 -7.12
N GLU A 36 1.20 13.93 -6.12
CA GLU A 36 -0.02 14.27 -5.37
C GLU A 36 -1.09 14.89 -6.29
N LYS A 37 -0.72 15.89 -7.09
CA LYS A 37 -1.64 16.52 -8.06
C LYS A 37 -2.14 15.52 -9.10
N LEU A 38 -1.24 14.69 -9.65
CA LEU A 38 -1.62 13.66 -10.62
C LEU A 38 -2.58 12.63 -10.00
N GLN A 39 -2.33 12.19 -8.76
CA GLN A 39 -3.22 11.28 -8.03
C GLN A 39 -4.61 11.89 -7.81
N GLN A 40 -4.69 13.18 -7.46
CA GLN A 40 -5.96 13.88 -7.33
C GLN A 40 -6.74 13.86 -8.65
N VAL A 41 -6.11 14.23 -9.77
CA VAL A 41 -6.75 14.21 -11.09
C VAL A 41 -7.19 12.79 -11.48
N GLN A 42 -6.34 11.78 -11.27
CA GLN A 42 -6.65 10.37 -11.57
C GLN A 42 -7.76 9.78 -10.68
N SER A 43 -8.01 10.36 -9.49
CA SER A 43 -9.15 10.02 -8.64
C SER A 43 -10.43 10.81 -8.99
N GLY A 44 -10.36 11.70 -9.97
CA GLY A 44 -11.44 12.59 -10.38
C GLY A 44 -11.66 13.77 -9.45
N THR A 45 -10.63 14.17 -8.71
CA THR A 45 -10.60 15.35 -7.85
C THR A 45 -9.89 16.48 -8.58
N ALA A 46 -10.48 17.68 -8.59
CA ALA A 46 -9.86 18.83 -9.24
C ALA A 46 -8.71 19.42 -8.41
N ILE A 47 -7.65 19.81 -9.12
CA ILE A 47 -6.58 20.66 -8.59
C ILE A 47 -6.90 22.14 -8.88
N PRO A 48 -6.38 23.09 -8.07
CA PRO A 48 -6.67 24.53 -8.22
C PRO A 48 -6.42 25.08 -9.63
N GLU A 49 -5.40 24.57 -10.31
CA GLU A 49 -4.96 25.03 -11.64
C GLU A 49 -5.96 24.68 -12.75
N LEU A 50 -6.84 23.68 -12.57
CA LEU A 50 -7.78 23.27 -13.62
C LEU A 50 -8.83 24.33 -13.94
N LYS A 51 -9.21 25.15 -12.97
CA LYS A 51 -10.23 26.17 -13.19
C LYS A 51 -9.75 27.23 -14.18
N GLU A 52 -8.55 27.78 -13.95
CA GLU A 52 -7.95 28.76 -14.85
C GLU A 52 -7.63 28.14 -16.22
N PHE A 53 -7.19 26.88 -16.22
CA PHE A 53 -6.93 26.10 -17.44
C PHE A 53 -8.18 26.02 -18.34
N VAL A 54 -9.34 25.58 -17.84
CA VAL A 54 -10.56 25.45 -18.65
C VAL A 54 -11.07 26.82 -19.10
N GLN A 55 -11.00 27.84 -18.24
CA GLN A 55 -11.40 29.20 -18.60
C GLN A 55 -10.54 29.80 -19.71
N SER A 56 -9.23 29.58 -19.68
CA SER A 56 -8.32 30.03 -20.74
C SER A 56 -8.63 29.33 -22.07
N VAL A 57 -8.86 28.02 -22.03
CA VAL A 57 -9.29 27.23 -23.20
C VAL A 57 -10.56 27.80 -23.82
N GLY A 58 -11.57 28.14 -23.00
CA GLY A 58 -12.80 28.77 -23.47
C GLY A 58 -12.58 30.14 -24.12
N ARG A 59 -11.70 30.97 -23.55
CA ARG A 59 -11.33 32.29 -24.13
C ARG A 59 -10.64 32.17 -25.49
N GLN A 60 -9.98 31.05 -25.76
CA GLN A 60 -9.34 30.76 -27.04
C GLN A 60 -10.32 30.21 -28.10
N GLY A 61 -11.61 30.08 -27.78
CA GLY A 61 -12.68 29.72 -28.73
C GLY A 61 -13.02 28.24 -28.81
N PHE A 62 -12.50 27.43 -27.88
CA PHE A 62 -12.89 26.01 -27.74
C PHE A 62 -14.14 25.89 -26.86
N ASP A 63 -15.06 25.02 -27.24
CA ASP A 63 -16.36 24.85 -26.58
C ASP A 63 -16.59 23.43 -26.04
N THR A 64 -15.70 22.49 -26.37
CA THR A 64 -15.84 21.08 -26.01
C THR A 64 -14.48 20.50 -25.62
N LEU A 65 -14.39 19.89 -24.44
CA LEU A 65 -13.22 19.16 -23.96
C LEU A 65 -13.34 17.66 -24.28
N VAL A 66 -12.27 17.06 -24.78
CA VAL A 66 -12.17 15.62 -25.02
C VAL A 66 -11.11 15.02 -24.10
N THR A 67 -11.49 14.13 -23.20
CA THR A 67 -10.57 13.47 -22.24
C THR A 67 -10.42 11.99 -22.55
N GLU A 68 -9.32 11.36 -22.13
CA GLU A 68 -9.15 9.91 -22.30
C GLU A 68 -9.78 9.07 -21.17
N THR A 69 -10.00 9.66 -20.00
CA THR A 69 -10.50 8.95 -18.82
C THR A 69 -11.73 9.65 -18.23
N ASP A 70 -12.61 8.85 -17.63
CA ASP A 70 -13.75 9.35 -16.86
C ASP A 70 -13.31 10.13 -15.61
N ALA A 71 -12.19 9.74 -15.01
CA ALA A 71 -11.62 10.43 -13.86
C ALA A 71 -11.25 11.89 -14.21
N LEU A 72 -10.48 12.09 -15.28
CA LEU A 72 -10.13 13.43 -15.75
C LEU A 72 -11.39 14.23 -16.13
N ALA A 73 -12.36 13.61 -16.79
CA ALA A 73 -13.64 14.26 -17.10
C ALA A 73 -14.38 14.71 -15.83
N LYS A 74 -14.39 13.88 -14.78
CA LYS A 74 -15.01 14.21 -13.50
C LYS A 74 -14.29 15.37 -12.81
N ALA A 75 -12.96 15.37 -12.80
CA ALA A 75 -12.17 16.47 -12.25
C ALA A 75 -12.49 17.80 -12.97
N LEU A 76 -12.51 17.80 -14.29
CA LEU A 76 -12.81 19.01 -15.08
C LEU A 76 -14.27 19.48 -14.93
N LYS A 77 -15.25 18.57 -14.90
CA LYS A 77 -16.66 18.90 -14.64
C LYS A 77 -16.90 19.55 -13.28
N SER A 78 -16.03 19.30 -12.30
CA SER A 78 -16.17 19.88 -10.98
C SER A 78 -15.76 21.36 -10.90
N VAL A 79 -15.00 21.84 -11.90
CA VAL A 79 -14.50 23.23 -11.93
C VAL A 79 -15.18 24.11 -12.98
N ASP A 80 -15.78 23.52 -14.02
CA ASP A 80 -16.41 24.24 -15.12
C ASP A 80 -17.57 23.45 -15.75
N THR A 81 -18.46 24.15 -16.47
CA THR A 81 -19.65 23.58 -17.13
C THR A 81 -19.44 23.26 -18.61
N MET A 82 -18.25 23.49 -19.16
CA MET A 82 -17.93 23.20 -20.56
C MET A 82 -18.27 21.73 -20.90
N PRO A 83 -18.94 21.47 -22.02
CA PRO A 83 -19.21 20.11 -22.50
C PRO A 83 -17.94 19.24 -22.53
N ILE A 84 -18.01 18.05 -21.92
CA ILE A 84 -16.90 17.09 -21.88
C ILE A 84 -17.33 15.77 -22.50
N ARG A 85 -16.51 15.26 -23.42
CA ARG A 85 -16.61 13.92 -24.01
C ARG A 85 -15.41 13.07 -23.59
N VAL A 86 -15.63 11.77 -23.44
CA VAL A 86 -14.54 10.81 -23.16
C VAL A 86 -14.28 10.02 -24.44
N GLU A 87 -13.06 10.07 -24.94
CA GLU A 87 -12.62 9.37 -26.15
C GLU A 87 -11.19 8.83 -25.94
N VAL A 88 -11.04 7.51 -26.02
CA VAL A 88 -9.78 6.81 -25.71
C VAL A 88 -8.96 6.64 -26.98
N GLY A 89 -7.64 6.79 -26.87
CA GLY A 89 -6.71 6.39 -27.93
C GLY A 89 -6.73 7.30 -29.16
N THR A 90 -7.08 8.57 -28.97
CA THR A 90 -7.08 9.54 -30.07
C THR A 90 -5.64 9.82 -30.54
N ALA A 91 -5.44 9.84 -31.86
CA ALA A 91 -4.11 10.01 -32.45
C ALA A 91 -3.37 11.27 -31.98
N PRO A 92 -4.01 12.46 -31.83
CA PRO A 92 -3.33 13.66 -31.33
C PRO A 92 -2.72 13.46 -29.94
N VAL A 93 -3.41 12.74 -29.06
CA VAL A 93 -2.96 12.52 -27.68
C VAL A 93 -1.77 11.57 -27.62
N THR A 94 -1.84 10.45 -28.34
CA THR A 94 -0.73 9.49 -28.42
C THR A 94 0.53 10.14 -29.01
N GLN A 95 0.37 10.86 -30.13
CA GLN A 95 1.49 11.56 -30.76
C GLN A 95 2.08 12.66 -29.88
N PHE A 96 1.25 13.38 -29.12
CA PHE A 96 1.72 14.39 -28.17
C PHE A 96 2.59 13.77 -27.07
N ARG A 97 2.15 12.67 -26.46
CA ARG A 97 2.92 11.96 -25.43
C ARG A 97 4.25 11.44 -25.96
N GLU A 98 4.25 10.85 -27.14
CA GLU A 98 5.48 10.38 -27.80
C GLU A 98 6.45 11.53 -28.05
N LYS A 99 5.99 12.65 -28.62
CA LYS A 99 6.83 13.83 -28.87
C LYS A 99 7.40 14.46 -27.61
N LEU A 100 6.66 14.40 -26.49
CA LEU A 100 7.08 14.96 -25.22
C LEU A 100 8.18 14.12 -24.55
N ALA A 101 8.04 12.79 -24.59
CA ALA A 101 8.88 11.83 -23.86
C ALA A 101 10.10 11.30 -24.63
N THR A 102 10.12 11.41 -25.97
CA THR A 102 11.21 10.91 -26.82
C THR A 102 12.13 12.01 -27.31
N ASP A 103 13.36 11.64 -27.64
CA ASP A 103 14.28 12.53 -28.36
C ASP A 103 14.08 12.40 -29.88
N TRP A 104 13.96 13.53 -30.57
CA TRP A 104 13.74 13.58 -32.01
C TRP A 104 14.22 14.89 -32.61
N LYS A 105 14.55 14.86 -33.91
CA LYS A 105 15.14 16.01 -34.62
C LYS A 105 14.15 17.18 -34.68
N GLY A 106 14.45 18.24 -33.93
CA GLY A 106 13.62 19.45 -33.87
C GLY A 106 12.83 19.61 -32.59
N ARG A 107 12.92 18.66 -31.65
CA ARG A 107 12.29 18.74 -30.32
C ARG A 107 12.55 20.07 -29.60
N PRO A 108 13.79 20.61 -29.52
CA PRO A 108 14.01 21.89 -28.83
C PRO A 108 13.26 23.06 -29.46
N LYS A 109 13.15 23.08 -30.79
CA LYS A 109 12.39 24.12 -31.52
C LYS A 109 10.90 23.94 -31.27
N TRP A 110 10.40 22.71 -31.29
CA TRP A 110 9.00 22.41 -30.99
C TRP A 110 8.63 22.80 -29.56
N LEU A 111 9.45 22.44 -28.56
CA LEU A 111 9.22 22.84 -27.17
C LEU A 111 9.11 24.36 -27.04
N LYS A 112 10.01 25.13 -27.67
CA LYS A 112 9.93 26.61 -27.66
C LYS A 112 8.64 27.14 -28.29
N LEU A 113 8.23 26.56 -29.43
CA LEU A 113 6.97 26.94 -30.09
C LEU A 113 5.75 26.67 -29.20
N GLN A 114 5.76 25.55 -28.47
CA GLN A 114 4.71 25.15 -27.53
C GLN A 114 4.86 25.80 -26.13
N LYS A 115 5.88 26.64 -25.92
CA LYS A 115 6.24 27.22 -24.62
C LYS A 115 6.45 26.15 -23.52
N LEU A 116 7.06 25.03 -23.88
CA LEU A 116 7.37 23.87 -23.03
C LEU A 116 8.87 23.72 -22.75
N ASP A 117 9.68 24.72 -23.09
CA ASP A 117 11.10 24.82 -22.75
C ASP A 117 11.30 25.22 -21.28
N VAL A 118 10.70 24.44 -20.39
CA VAL A 118 10.76 24.62 -18.94
C VAL A 118 11.16 23.32 -18.26
N LYS A 119 11.92 23.40 -17.17
CA LYS A 119 12.22 22.23 -16.34
C LYS A 119 10.94 21.63 -15.73
N PRO A 120 10.80 20.30 -15.71
CA PRO A 120 11.76 19.28 -16.13
C PRO A 120 11.64 18.85 -17.61
N ILE A 121 10.72 19.43 -18.39
CA ILE A 121 10.38 19.02 -19.77
C ILE A 121 11.49 19.36 -20.77
N GLU A 122 12.23 20.45 -20.54
CA GLU A 122 13.22 20.98 -21.50
C GLU A 122 14.25 19.93 -21.96
N ASN A 123 14.74 19.10 -21.05
CA ASN A 123 15.74 18.07 -21.32
C ASN A 123 15.08 16.68 -21.25
N VAL A 124 15.30 15.83 -22.26
CA VAL A 124 14.68 14.50 -22.35
C VAL A 124 15.08 13.61 -21.18
N GLU A 125 16.36 13.58 -20.82
CA GLU A 125 16.86 12.75 -19.72
C GLU A 125 16.32 13.26 -18.36
N GLU A 126 16.27 14.57 -18.16
CA GLU A 126 15.66 15.18 -16.97
C GLU A 126 14.17 14.85 -16.89
N TYR A 127 13.45 14.94 -18.01
CA TYR A 127 12.03 14.63 -18.08
C TYR A 127 11.76 13.15 -17.81
N GLN A 128 12.53 12.24 -18.41
CA GLN A 128 12.41 10.80 -18.16
C GLN A 128 12.73 10.45 -16.71
N ARG A 129 13.76 11.07 -16.13
CA ARG A 129 14.07 10.94 -14.69
C ARG A 129 12.91 11.44 -13.84
N PHE A 130 12.33 12.59 -14.18
CA PHE A 130 11.18 13.15 -13.48
C PHE A 130 9.95 12.24 -13.54
N ILE A 131 9.60 11.74 -14.74
CA ILE A 131 8.52 10.75 -14.92
C ILE A 131 8.75 9.56 -14.00
N ARG A 132 9.97 8.99 -14.01
CA ARG A 132 10.31 7.86 -13.15
C ARG A 132 10.09 8.18 -11.67
N LEU A 133 10.53 9.35 -11.20
CA LEU A 133 10.36 9.76 -9.80
C LEU A 133 8.88 9.91 -9.43
N VAL A 134 8.09 10.59 -10.26
CA VAL A 134 6.63 10.73 -10.04
C VAL A 134 5.95 9.37 -9.98
N THR A 135 6.26 8.46 -10.90
CA THR A 135 5.71 7.10 -10.91
C THR A 135 6.11 6.31 -9.66
N LEU A 136 7.34 6.46 -9.15
CA LEU A 136 7.77 5.83 -7.91
C LEU A 136 7.01 6.36 -6.69
N GLU A 137 6.74 7.67 -6.64
CA GLU A 137 5.95 8.26 -5.55
C GLU A 137 4.49 7.80 -5.59
N LEU A 138 3.86 7.74 -6.78
CA LEU A 138 2.53 7.16 -6.94
C LEU A 138 2.47 5.70 -6.48
N ALA A 139 3.46 4.88 -6.87
CA ALA A 139 3.55 3.49 -6.47
C ALA A 139 3.72 3.34 -4.94
N ARG A 140 4.58 4.17 -4.33
CA ARG A 140 4.78 4.21 -2.88
C ARG A 140 3.47 4.56 -2.16
N GLY A 141 2.75 5.57 -2.63
CA GLY A 141 1.45 5.97 -2.08
C GLY A 141 0.43 4.84 -2.17
N ALA A 142 0.33 4.17 -3.33
CA ALA A 142 -0.57 3.05 -3.54
C ALA A 142 -0.26 1.85 -2.63
N VAL A 143 1.03 1.49 -2.48
CA VAL A 143 1.47 0.42 -1.57
C VAL A 143 1.13 0.77 -0.12
N THR A 144 1.40 2.01 0.30
CA THR A 144 1.12 2.48 1.67
C THR A 144 -0.38 2.42 1.98
N ALA A 145 -1.23 2.85 1.05
CA ALA A 145 -2.69 2.74 1.21
C ALA A 145 -3.17 1.28 1.26
N ALA A 146 -2.55 0.39 0.48
CA ALA A 146 -2.88 -1.02 0.47
C ALA A 146 -2.48 -1.74 1.77
N THR A 147 -1.31 -1.41 2.35
CA THR A 147 -0.83 -2.01 3.61
C THR A 147 -1.53 -1.44 4.84
N ALA A 148 -2.04 -0.21 4.78
CA ALA A 148 -2.79 0.42 5.87
C ALA A 148 -4.18 -0.22 6.13
N LYS A 149 -4.61 -1.20 5.32
CA LYS A 149 -5.89 -1.89 5.49
C LYS A 149 -5.88 -2.71 6.79
N ARG A 150 -6.67 -2.26 7.78
CA ARG A 150 -6.81 -2.89 9.12
C ARG A 150 -7.10 -4.40 9.05
N ASP A 151 -7.88 -4.83 8.06
CA ASP A 151 -8.26 -6.23 7.88
C ASP A 151 -7.03 -7.14 7.66
N LEU A 152 -5.96 -6.62 7.04
CA LEU A 152 -4.72 -7.37 6.87
C LEU A 152 -4.07 -7.67 8.22
N TYR A 153 -4.05 -6.71 9.15
CA TYR A 153 -3.50 -6.92 10.49
C TYR A 153 -4.33 -7.92 11.29
N ALA A 154 -5.66 -7.87 11.17
CA ALA A 154 -6.54 -8.84 11.83
C ALA A 154 -6.27 -10.28 11.33
N VAL A 155 -6.14 -10.46 10.01
CA VAL A 155 -5.81 -11.78 9.41
C VAL A 155 -4.45 -12.28 9.89
N GLN A 156 -3.43 -11.42 9.96
CA GLN A 156 -2.12 -11.82 10.46
C GLN A 156 -2.13 -12.18 11.95
N ALA A 157 -2.92 -11.46 12.76
CA ALA A 157 -3.07 -11.77 14.18
C ALA A 157 -3.73 -13.14 14.41
N VAL A 158 -4.79 -13.47 13.66
CA VAL A 158 -5.44 -14.79 13.75
C VAL A 158 -4.45 -15.90 13.36
N ARG A 159 -3.71 -15.73 12.27
CA ARG A 159 -2.66 -16.69 11.86
C ARG A 159 -1.59 -16.87 12.93
N ALA A 160 -1.15 -15.78 13.56
CA ALA A 160 -0.17 -15.85 14.62
C ALA A 160 -0.69 -16.61 15.85
N ILE A 161 -1.97 -16.46 16.20
CA ILE A 161 -2.61 -17.24 17.27
C ILE A 161 -2.63 -18.73 16.91
N ASP A 162 -3.05 -19.08 15.69
CA ASP A 162 -3.06 -20.47 15.21
C ASP A 162 -1.66 -21.11 15.24
N ASP A 163 -0.63 -20.34 14.88
CA ASP A 163 0.75 -20.79 14.90
C ASP A 163 1.25 -20.96 16.34
N ILE A 164 0.91 -20.05 17.26
CA ILE A 164 1.22 -20.19 18.70
C ILE A 164 0.57 -21.45 19.26
N ASP A 165 -0.71 -21.72 18.95
CA ASP A 165 -1.41 -22.90 19.45
C ASP A 165 -0.76 -24.20 18.97
N LYS A 166 -0.35 -24.26 17.69
CA LYS A 166 0.41 -25.41 17.16
C LYS A 166 1.76 -25.57 17.85
N THR A 167 2.49 -24.47 18.06
CA THR A 167 3.79 -24.49 18.72
C THR A 167 3.68 -24.91 20.19
N VAL A 168 2.68 -24.42 20.91
CA VAL A 168 2.41 -24.81 22.31
C VAL A 168 2.16 -26.31 22.40
N ASN A 169 1.35 -26.87 21.51
CA ASN A 169 1.08 -28.31 21.50
C ASN A 169 2.33 -29.13 21.16
N LEU A 170 3.11 -28.70 20.17
CA LEU A 170 4.37 -29.35 19.80
C LEU A 170 5.36 -29.36 20.97
N PHE A 171 5.54 -28.22 21.64
CA PHE A 171 6.46 -28.11 22.78
C PHE A 171 5.94 -28.85 24.02
N ALA A 172 4.64 -28.85 24.27
CA ALA A 172 4.07 -29.64 25.35
C ALA A 172 4.34 -31.14 25.18
N GLY A 173 4.16 -31.67 23.95
CA GLY A 173 4.53 -33.05 23.63
C GLY A 173 6.03 -33.30 23.87
N ARG A 174 6.90 -32.41 23.39
CA ARG A 174 8.36 -32.54 23.58
C ARG A 174 8.77 -32.50 25.06
N ILE A 175 8.18 -31.60 25.86
CA ILE A 175 8.44 -31.49 27.30
C ILE A 175 7.97 -32.74 28.02
N ARG A 176 6.80 -33.29 27.67
CA ARG A 176 6.29 -34.54 28.24
C ARG A 176 7.20 -35.73 27.93
N GLU A 177 7.62 -35.88 26.68
CA GLU A 177 8.57 -36.93 26.29
C GLU A 177 9.91 -36.80 27.04
N TRP A 178 10.44 -35.58 27.14
CA TRP A 178 11.73 -35.35 27.78
C TRP A 178 11.68 -35.53 29.30
N TYR A 179 10.73 -34.86 29.96
CA TYR A 179 10.59 -34.94 31.41
C TYR A 179 10.04 -36.30 31.87
N GLY A 180 9.29 -37.00 31.01
CA GLY A 180 8.83 -38.36 31.27
C GLY A 180 9.97 -39.37 31.47
N LEU A 181 11.18 -39.09 30.96
CA LEU A 181 12.38 -39.89 31.28
C LEU A 181 12.77 -39.80 32.77
N HIS A 182 12.40 -38.70 33.43
CA HIS A 182 12.67 -38.44 34.83
C HIS A 182 11.46 -38.73 35.72
N PHE A 183 10.24 -38.40 35.30
CA PHE A 183 9.03 -38.67 36.05
C PHE A 183 7.87 -39.15 35.15
N PRO A 184 7.89 -40.43 34.74
CA PRO A 184 6.97 -40.97 33.73
C PRO A 184 5.50 -40.97 34.15
N GLU A 185 5.19 -41.09 35.44
CA GLU A 185 3.82 -41.12 35.95
C GLU A 185 3.13 -39.75 35.87
N LEU A 186 3.90 -38.65 35.88
CA LEU A 186 3.34 -37.30 35.86
C LEU A 186 2.51 -37.05 34.60
N ASP A 187 2.92 -37.63 33.46
CA ASP A 187 2.25 -37.46 32.18
C ASP A 187 0.78 -37.90 32.21
N ARG A 188 0.50 -39.02 32.91
CA ARG A 188 -0.85 -39.57 33.07
C ARG A 188 -1.67 -38.84 34.13
N LEU A 189 -1.02 -38.17 35.08
CA LEU A 189 -1.68 -37.49 36.20
C LEU A 189 -2.11 -36.07 35.85
N ILE A 190 -1.40 -35.42 34.92
CA ILE A 190 -1.66 -34.04 34.51
C ILE A 190 -2.02 -34.00 33.02
N GLU A 191 -3.32 -33.81 32.76
CA GLU A 191 -3.87 -33.72 31.39
C GLU A 191 -3.53 -32.40 30.72
N LYS A 192 -3.57 -31.29 31.47
CA LYS A 192 -3.39 -29.93 30.91
C LYS A 192 -1.92 -29.60 30.66
N ASN A 193 -1.61 -29.20 29.43
CA ASN A 193 -0.25 -28.88 28.99
C ASN A 193 0.38 -27.68 29.72
N ASP A 194 -0.40 -26.62 29.97
CA ASP A 194 0.05 -25.44 30.72
C ASP A 194 0.45 -25.81 32.15
N THR A 195 -0.34 -26.68 32.80
CA THR A 195 -0.11 -27.11 34.17
C THR A 195 1.09 -28.05 34.24
N TYR A 196 1.23 -28.97 33.27
CA TYR A 196 2.40 -29.85 33.19
C TYR A 196 3.69 -29.04 33.02
N ALA A 197 3.71 -28.10 32.07
CA ALA A 197 4.86 -27.26 31.81
C ALA A 197 5.24 -26.40 33.03
N ARG A 198 4.24 -25.82 33.73
CA ARG A 198 4.46 -25.04 34.96
C ARG A 198 5.10 -25.88 36.07
N LEU A 199 4.54 -27.05 36.37
CA LEU A 199 5.10 -27.95 37.39
C LEU A 199 6.55 -28.38 37.08
N VAL A 200 6.84 -28.66 35.80
CA VAL A 200 8.20 -29.01 35.37
C VAL A 200 9.15 -27.84 35.55
N ALA A 201 8.73 -26.63 35.20
CA ALA A 201 9.55 -25.41 35.31
C ALA A 201 9.82 -25.04 36.78
N ASP A 202 8.79 -25.07 37.63
CA ASP A 202 8.85 -24.53 38.98
C ASP A 202 9.39 -25.56 40.00
N LEU A 203 9.02 -26.83 39.86
CA LEU A 203 9.44 -27.87 40.81
C LEU A 203 10.70 -28.60 40.37
N GLY A 204 10.89 -28.84 39.07
CA GLY A 204 12.08 -29.48 38.51
C GLY A 204 12.29 -30.92 39.03
N LEU A 205 12.97 -31.10 40.16
CA LEU A 205 13.27 -32.43 40.71
C LEU A 205 12.05 -33.07 41.39
N ARG A 206 11.95 -34.42 41.34
CA ARG A 206 10.85 -35.19 41.97
C ARG A 206 10.72 -34.94 43.48
N SER A 207 11.84 -34.68 44.16
CA SER A 207 11.87 -34.35 45.59
C SER A 207 11.04 -33.13 45.95
N ASN A 208 10.83 -32.22 44.99
CA ASN A 208 10.11 -30.98 45.19
C ASN A 208 8.59 -31.12 44.97
N PHE A 209 8.11 -32.27 44.50
CA PHE A 209 6.68 -32.59 44.35
C PHE A 209 6.07 -33.00 45.71
N THR A 210 6.17 -32.11 46.68
CA THR A 210 5.55 -32.25 48.01
C THR A 210 4.11 -31.79 47.99
N GLU A 211 3.29 -32.22 48.95
CA GLU A 211 1.89 -31.81 49.03
C GLU A 211 1.76 -30.28 49.14
N GLU A 212 2.61 -29.65 49.96
CA GLU A 212 2.64 -28.19 50.14
C GLU A 212 3.00 -27.44 48.84
N ASN A 213 4.00 -27.91 48.09
CA ASN A 213 4.39 -27.26 46.84
C ASN A 213 3.33 -27.45 45.74
N LEU A 214 2.71 -28.63 45.67
CA LEU A 214 1.62 -28.88 44.72
C LEU A 214 0.36 -28.04 45.03
N GLU A 215 0.09 -27.80 46.32
CA GLU A 215 -0.98 -26.89 46.74
C GLU A 215 -0.69 -25.44 46.30
N LYS A 216 0.56 -24.97 46.46
CA LYS A 216 1.01 -23.65 45.97
C LYS A 216 0.89 -23.50 44.45
N GLU A 217 1.08 -24.59 43.71
CA GLU A 217 0.91 -24.64 42.25
C GLU A 217 -0.56 -24.70 41.78
N GLY A 218 -1.51 -24.65 42.72
CA GLY A 218 -2.94 -24.62 42.46
C GLY A 218 -3.52 -25.97 42.01
N ILE A 219 -2.85 -27.07 42.34
CA ILE A 219 -3.35 -28.41 42.02
C ILE A 219 -4.54 -28.76 42.93
N PRO A 220 -5.64 -29.32 42.40
CA PRO A 220 -6.78 -29.71 43.23
C PRO A 220 -6.39 -30.74 44.29
N ASN A 221 -6.88 -30.55 45.53
CA ASN A 221 -6.57 -31.38 46.70
C ASN A 221 -6.75 -32.88 46.48
N GLU A 222 -7.71 -33.27 45.64
CA GLU A 222 -7.96 -34.67 45.27
C GLU A 222 -6.79 -35.33 44.54
N ARG A 223 -6.06 -34.57 43.72
CA ARG A 223 -4.93 -35.06 42.91
C ARG A 223 -3.57 -34.91 43.61
N ILE A 224 -3.43 -34.00 44.58
CA ILE A 224 -2.16 -33.70 45.27
C ILE A 224 -1.54 -34.96 45.88
N ARG A 225 -2.30 -35.70 46.70
CA ARG A 225 -1.79 -36.90 47.38
C ARG A 225 -1.34 -37.96 46.39
N GLN A 226 -2.07 -38.12 45.29
CA GLN A 226 -1.73 -39.08 44.25
C GLN A 226 -0.39 -38.72 43.60
N ILE A 227 -0.22 -37.47 43.18
CA ILE A 227 1.01 -36.98 42.53
C ILE A 227 2.21 -37.07 43.46
N ALA A 228 2.10 -36.57 44.70
CA ALA A 228 3.17 -36.62 45.69
C ALA A 228 3.58 -38.06 46.03
N SER A 229 2.61 -38.98 46.09
CA SER A 229 2.90 -40.40 46.34
C SER A 229 3.62 -41.07 45.15
N SER A 230 3.24 -40.74 43.91
CA SER A 230 3.90 -41.26 42.71
C SER A 230 5.33 -40.74 42.59
N ALA A 231 5.58 -39.47 42.92
CA ALA A 231 6.91 -38.87 42.89
C ALA A 231 7.92 -39.54 43.82
N ARG A 232 7.45 -40.13 44.94
CA ARG A 232 8.29 -40.87 45.91
C ARG A 232 8.58 -42.31 45.50
N LYS A 233 7.74 -42.90 44.64
CA LYS A 233 7.79 -44.32 44.27
C LYS A 233 8.51 -44.57 42.94
N SER A 234 8.56 -43.56 42.09
CA SER A 234 9.28 -43.54 40.81
C SER A 234 10.74 -43.14 41.01
#